data_AF-A0A944BJ35-F1
#
_entry.id   AF-A0A944BJ35-F1
#
_cell.length_a   1.000
_cell.length_b   1.000
_cell.length_c   1.000
_cell.angle_alpha   90.00
_cell.angle_beta   90.00
_cell.angle_gamma   90.00
#
_symmetry.space_group_name_H-M   'P 1'
#
loop_
_entity.id
_entity.type
_entity.pdbx_description
1 polymer ?
#
loop_
_entity_poly.entity_id
_entity_poly.type
_entity_poly.pdbx_seq_one_letter_code
_entity_poly.pdbx_strand_id
1 'polypeptide(L)'
;MKLTFKEEIMAGIPDILPEPKPYDEKVNHAPKRKDILTPEQKELALRNALRYFPKKHHALLAPEFAEELRRYGRIYMYRLRPDYEMKARHIDEYPYRSRQAAAIMMMINNNLDPAVAQHPHELITYGGNGAVFQNWAQYRLTMQYLSQMTDEQTLVMYSGHPMGLFPSHKDAPRVVVTNGMVIPNYSKPDDWERFNALGVSQYGQMTAGSYMYIGPQGIVHGTTITVLNAARKQMKKGFAPSIPGQIFISAGLGGMSGAQPKAGVISGVVAVIAEVNPKAVNVRHSQGWVDEVYTDLDKLIPRMLEASKNKEAVSLAYQGNVVDLWERLANDDIKVSLGSDQTSLHNPWAGGYYPVGYSYEESNRMMAEEP
;
A
#
# COMPACT_ATOMS: atom_id res chain seq x y z
N MET A 1 33.35 -10.17 -6.64
CA MET A 1 32.73 -11.26 -5.85
C MET A 1 31.36 -10.77 -5.43
N LYS A 2 30.29 -11.54 -5.62
CA LYS A 2 28.94 -11.12 -5.19
C LYS A 2 28.91 -11.18 -3.65
N LEU A 3 28.50 -10.10 -3.00
CA LEU A 3 28.38 -10.06 -1.55
C LEU A 3 27.33 -11.07 -1.09
N THR A 4 27.56 -11.70 0.05
CA THR A 4 26.52 -12.50 0.72
C THR A 4 25.41 -11.59 1.25
N PHE A 5 24.25 -12.17 1.57
CA PHE A 5 23.13 -11.42 2.17
C PHE A 5 23.55 -10.65 3.43
N LYS A 6 24.31 -11.28 4.33
CA LYS A 6 24.80 -10.65 5.56
C LYS A 6 25.74 -9.48 5.26
N GLU A 7 26.65 -9.65 4.31
CA GLU A 7 27.58 -8.59 3.91
C GLU A 7 26.85 -7.41 3.24
N GLU A 8 25.87 -7.66 2.39
CA GLU A 8 25.06 -6.59 1.78
C GLU A 8 24.29 -5.77 2.82
N ILE A 9 23.74 -6.42 3.84
CA ILE A 9 23.03 -5.75 4.95
C ILE A 9 23.99 -4.85 5.76
N MET A 10 25.18 -5.36 6.10
CA MET A 10 26.15 -4.63 6.92
C MET A 10 26.86 -3.49 6.17
N ALA A 11 26.85 -3.51 4.83
CA ALA A 11 27.62 -2.57 4.00
C ALA A 11 27.14 -1.11 4.12
N GLY A 12 25.86 -0.86 4.41
CA GLY A 12 25.31 0.50 4.39
C GLY A 12 25.47 1.14 3.00
N ILE A 13 25.96 2.38 2.94
CA ILE A 13 26.30 3.03 1.67
C ILE A 13 27.68 2.54 1.21
N PRO A 14 27.77 1.80 0.08
CA PRO A 14 29.04 1.23 -0.35
C PRO A 14 29.98 2.32 -0.87
N ASP A 15 31.26 2.17 -0.56
CA ASP A 15 32.32 3.11 -0.95
C ASP A 15 32.60 3.12 -2.46
N ILE A 16 32.36 1.97 -3.09
CA ILE A 16 32.27 1.81 -4.55
C ILE A 16 30.79 1.65 -4.87
N LEU A 17 30.23 2.64 -5.56
CA LEU A 17 28.80 2.63 -5.89
C LEU A 17 28.49 1.49 -6.88
N PRO A 18 27.39 0.75 -6.68
CA PRO A 18 26.96 -0.26 -7.64
C PRO A 18 26.52 0.41 -8.95
N GLU A 19 26.50 -0.34 -10.04
CA GLU A 19 26.00 0.15 -11.33
C GLU A 19 24.51 0.57 -11.27
N PRO A 20 24.06 1.50 -12.15
CA PRO A 20 22.65 1.84 -12.28
C PRO A 20 21.78 0.59 -12.49
N LYS A 21 20.61 0.56 -11.86
CA LYS A 21 19.66 -0.53 -12.05
C LYS A 21 18.76 -0.23 -13.26
N PRO A 22 18.56 -1.19 -14.19
CA PRO A 22 17.57 -1.02 -15.25
C PRO A 22 16.16 -0.98 -14.67
N TYR A 23 15.24 -0.35 -15.41
CA TYR A 23 13.82 -0.33 -15.08
C TYR A 23 13.22 -1.73 -15.30
N ASP A 24 12.45 -2.23 -14.33
CA ASP A 24 11.91 -3.59 -14.35
C ASP A 24 10.42 -3.58 -14.68
N GLU A 25 10.09 -3.88 -15.93
CA GLU A 25 8.70 -3.86 -16.41
C GLU A 25 7.81 -4.95 -15.80
N LYS A 26 8.39 -5.91 -15.07
CA LYS A 26 7.64 -7.01 -14.45
C LYS A 26 7.05 -6.65 -13.09
N VAL A 27 7.54 -5.59 -12.44
CA VAL A 27 6.99 -5.13 -11.16
C VAL A 27 6.04 -3.96 -11.36
N ASN A 28 5.06 -3.86 -10.47
CA ASN A 28 4.14 -2.73 -10.46
C ASN A 28 4.84 -1.48 -9.92
N HIS A 29 5.10 -0.49 -10.76
CA HIS A 29 5.77 0.75 -10.38
C HIS A 29 4.79 1.85 -9.96
N ALA A 30 5.23 2.72 -9.05
CA ALA A 30 4.42 3.86 -8.63
C ALA A 30 4.22 4.86 -9.80
N PRO A 31 3.03 5.49 -9.90
CA PRO A 31 2.82 6.52 -10.90
C PRO A 31 3.72 7.73 -10.66
N LYS A 32 4.01 8.48 -11.73
CA LYS A 32 4.75 9.75 -11.64
C LYS A 32 4.07 10.69 -10.64
N ARG A 33 4.85 11.26 -9.72
CA ARG A 33 4.34 12.21 -8.72
C ARG A 33 4.23 13.62 -9.27
N LYS A 34 3.37 14.42 -8.65
CA LYS A 34 3.15 15.84 -8.98
C LYS A 34 4.47 16.61 -8.93
N ASP A 35 4.80 17.31 -10.01
CA ASP A 35 5.96 18.21 -10.06
C ASP A 35 5.59 19.54 -9.40
N ILE A 36 5.79 19.62 -8.08
CA ILE A 36 5.36 20.75 -7.23
C ILE A 36 6.52 21.65 -6.77
N LEU A 37 7.76 21.25 -7.04
CA LEU A 37 8.95 21.95 -6.56
C LEU A 37 9.30 23.13 -7.49
N THR A 38 9.60 24.28 -6.88
CA THR A 38 10.27 25.40 -7.56
C THR A 38 11.70 25.04 -7.97
N PRO A 39 12.34 25.77 -8.89
CA PRO A 39 13.75 25.53 -9.25
C PRO A 39 14.70 25.47 -8.05
N GLU A 40 14.55 26.39 -7.09
CA GLU A 40 15.35 26.46 -5.86
C GLU A 40 15.09 25.25 -4.96
N GLN A 41 13.84 24.80 -4.89
CA GLN A 41 13.48 23.59 -4.15
C GLN A 41 13.97 22.32 -4.83
N LYS A 42 14.04 22.26 -6.16
CA LYS A 42 14.65 21.14 -6.88
C LYS A 42 16.14 21.06 -6.56
N GLU A 43 16.84 22.19 -6.55
CA GLU A 43 18.24 22.23 -6.11
C GLU A 43 18.39 21.77 -4.64
N LEU A 44 17.52 22.23 -3.75
CA LEU A 44 17.51 21.78 -2.35
C LEU A 44 17.24 20.26 -2.24
N ALA A 45 16.33 19.70 -3.03
CA ALA A 45 16.05 18.26 -3.05
C ALA A 45 17.31 17.47 -3.44
N LEU A 46 18.08 17.94 -4.43
CA LEU A 46 19.35 17.33 -4.81
C LEU A 46 20.38 17.42 -3.69
N ARG A 47 20.54 18.58 -3.05
CA ARG A 47 21.44 18.74 -1.90
C ARG A 47 21.04 17.82 -0.74
N ASN A 48 19.75 17.70 -0.46
CA ASN A 48 19.22 16.79 0.56
C ASN A 48 19.47 15.33 0.22
N ALA A 49 19.33 14.92 -1.04
CA ALA A 49 19.65 13.56 -1.49
C ALA A 49 21.15 13.24 -1.38
N LEU A 50 22.01 14.20 -1.76
CA LEU A 50 23.46 14.03 -1.74
C LEU A 50 24.07 13.96 -0.33
N ARG A 51 23.32 14.35 0.73
CA ARG A 51 23.79 14.28 2.12
C ARG A 51 24.17 12.87 2.58
N TYR A 52 23.60 11.84 1.95
CA TYR A 52 23.86 10.44 2.28
C TYR A 52 25.19 9.92 1.72
N PHE A 53 25.88 10.72 0.89
CA PHE A 53 27.03 10.27 0.12
C PHE A 53 28.26 11.13 0.38
N PRO A 54 29.47 10.53 0.44
CA PRO A 54 30.72 11.27 0.38
C PRO A 54 30.80 12.18 -0.87
N LYS A 55 31.43 13.35 -0.71
CA LYS A 55 31.55 14.37 -1.79
C LYS A 55 32.14 13.83 -3.10
N LYS A 56 33.02 12.83 -3.03
CA LYS A 56 33.63 12.18 -4.21
C LYS A 56 32.60 11.60 -5.19
N HIS A 57 31.39 11.27 -4.72
CA HIS A 57 30.33 10.72 -5.57
C HIS A 57 29.35 11.77 -6.09
N HIS A 58 29.41 13.02 -5.62
CA HIS A 58 28.38 14.02 -5.92
C HIS A 58 28.31 14.35 -7.42
N ALA A 59 29.45 14.42 -8.11
CA ALA A 59 29.48 14.71 -9.55
C ALA A 59 28.79 13.63 -10.39
N LEU A 60 28.81 12.37 -9.94
CA LEU A 60 28.11 11.27 -10.59
C LEU A 60 26.62 11.24 -10.22
N LEU A 61 26.31 11.38 -8.93
CA LEU A 61 24.95 11.17 -8.42
C LEU A 61 24.02 12.37 -8.63
N ALA A 62 24.54 13.60 -8.65
CA ALA A 62 23.71 14.80 -8.85
C ALA A 62 22.89 14.75 -10.16
N PRO A 63 23.48 14.48 -11.35
CA PRO A 63 22.69 14.38 -12.59
C PRO A 63 21.73 13.19 -12.57
N GLU A 64 22.10 12.07 -11.96
CA GLU A 64 21.24 10.89 -11.82
C GLU A 64 19.99 11.20 -10.97
N PHE A 65 20.18 11.85 -9.82
CA PHE A 65 19.08 12.25 -8.95
C PHE A 65 18.20 13.34 -9.57
N ALA A 66 18.79 14.25 -10.36
CA ALA A 66 18.03 15.24 -11.12
C ALA A 66 17.12 14.57 -12.17
N GLU A 67 17.62 13.54 -12.83
CA GLU A 67 16.85 12.75 -13.79
C GLU A 67 15.74 11.94 -13.12
N GLU A 68 16.01 11.31 -11.97
CA GLU A 68 14.96 10.64 -11.19
C GLU A 68 13.85 11.63 -10.77
N LEU A 69 14.24 12.79 -10.23
CA LEU A 69 13.29 13.82 -9.84
C LEU A 69 12.43 14.29 -11.01
N ARG A 70 13.02 14.49 -12.19
CA ARG A 70 12.30 14.88 -13.42
C ARG A 70 11.34 13.79 -13.91
N ARG A 71 11.80 12.54 -13.92
CA ARG A 71 11.07 11.40 -14.48
C ARG A 71 9.94 10.93 -13.57
N TYR A 72 10.21 10.83 -12.27
CA TYR A 72 9.30 10.22 -11.30
C TYR A 72 8.67 11.22 -10.33
N GLY A 73 9.18 12.46 -10.27
CA GLY A 73 8.80 13.44 -9.25
C GLY A 73 9.41 13.14 -7.87
N ARG A 74 10.31 12.16 -7.78
CA ARG A 74 10.96 11.68 -6.54
C ARG A 74 12.38 11.19 -6.85
N ILE A 75 13.22 11.19 -5.81
CA ILE A 75 14.59 10.66 -5.85
C ILE A 75 14.59 9.39 -5.01
N TYR A 76 14.42 8.23 -5.65
CA TYR A 76 14.38 6.91 -5.00
C TYR A 76 15.78 6.32 -4.80
N MET A 77 16.77 6.80 -5.56
CA MET A 77 18.14 6.30 -5.58
C MET A 77 18.18 4.83 -6.02
N TYR A 78 17.57 4.50 -7.17
CA TYR A 78 17.38 3.11 -7.63
C TYR A 78 18.67 2.31 -7.71
N ARG A 79 19.79 2.98 -8.02
CA ARG A 79 21.15 2.42 -7.97
C ARG A 79 21.42 1.63 -6.69
N LEU A 80 20.92 2.11 -5.55
CA LEU A 80 21.13 1.48 -4.25
C LEU A 80 20.14 0.37 -3.92
N ARG A 81 19.21 -0.02 -4.79
CA ARG A 81 18.39 -1.21 -4.52
C ARG A 81 19.28 -2.47 -4.38
N PRO A 82 19.13 -3.30 -3.32
CA PRO A 82 19.96 -4.50 -3.13
C PRO A 82 19.68 -5.58 -4.18
N ASP A 83 20.63 -6.50 -4.35
CA ASP A 83 20.57 -7.57 -5.35
C ASP A 83 20.12 -8.93 -4.77
N TYR A 84 20.00 -9.03 -3.45
CA TYR A 84 19.33 -10.18 -2.85
C TYR A 84 17.81 -10.10 -3.06
N GLU A 85 17.19 -11.27 -3.07
CA GLU A 85 15.74 -11.39 -3.08
C GLU A 85 15.15 -10.72 -1.83
N MET A 86 14.35 -9.68 -2.07
CA MET A 86 13.66 -8.90 -1.04
C MET A 86 12.48 -9.71 -0.50
N LYS A 87 12.68 -10.36 0.64
CA LYS A 87 11.64 -11.10 1.35
C LYS A 87 12.01 -11.29 2.82
N ALA A 88 11.01 -11.56 3.66
CA ALA A 88 11.27 -12.05 5.00
C ALA A 88 12.07 -13.35 4.95
N ARG A 89 13.04 -13.50 5.85
CA ARG A 89 13.94 -14.67 5.95
C ARG A 89 13.90 -15.21 7.37
N HIS A 90 14.45 -16.39 7.58
CA HIS A 90 14.61 -16.88 8.96
C HIS A 90 15.47 -15.87 9.73
N ILE A 91 15.11 -15.58 10.98
CA ILE A 91 15.74 -14.52 11.77
C ILE A 91 17.27 -14.70 11.92
N ASP A 92 17.75 -15.95 11.93
CA ASP A 92 19.17 -16.28 12.05
C ASP A 92 19.98 -16.09 10.75
N GLU A 93 19.30 -15.86 9.62
CA GLU A 93 19.93 -15.46 8.35
C GLU A 93 20.37 -14.00 8.35
N TYR A 94 19.82 -13.17 9.24
CA TYR A 94 20.21 -11.77 9.38
C TYR A 94 21.52 -11.64 10.17
N PRO A 95 22.38 -10.66 9.84
CA PRO A 95 23.49 -10.29 10.72
C PRO A 95 22.94 -9.44 11.88
N TYR A 96 23.21 -9.79 13.13
CA TYR A 96 22.74 -9.01 14.26
C TYR A 96 23.65 -9.12 15.49
N ARG A 97 23.62 -8.08 16.34
CA ARG A 97 24.02 -8.16 17.75
C ARG A 97 22.81 -8.21 18.68
N SER A 98 21.75 -7.48 18.35
CA SER A 98 20.44 -7.55 19.00
C SER A 98 19.47 -8.45 18.22
N ARG A 99 18.91 -9.48 18.85
CA ARG A 99 17.89 -10.33 18.22
C ARG A 99 16.60 -9.55 17.90
N GLN A 100 16.26 -8.55 18.71
CA GLN A 100 15.11 -7.68 18.45
C GLN A 100 15.35 -6.85 17.17
N ALA A 101 16.56 -6.35 16.94
CA ALA A 101 16.90 -5.65 15.70
C ALA A 101 16.83 -6.58 14.47
N ALA A 102 17.21 -7.86 14.62
CA ALA A 102 17.04 -8.86 13.56
C ALA A 102 15.56 -9.06 13.17
N ALA A 103 14.67 -9.12 14.15
CA ALA A 103 13.23 -9.20 13.90
C ALA A 103 12.71 -7.97 13.15
N ILE A 104 13.21 -6.77 13.47
CA ILE A 104 12.83 -5.54 12.76
C ILE A 104 13.32 -5.57 11.31
N MET A 105 14.55 -6.02 11.04
CA MET A 105 15.06 -6.20 9.67
C MET A 105 14.18 -7.18 8.89
N MET A 106 13.81 -8.31 9.49
CA MET A 106 12.88 -9.28 8.88
C MET A 106 11.56 -8.63 8.47
N MET A 107 10.97 -7.82 9.36
CA MET A 107 9.70 -7.15 9.07
C MET A 107 9.82 -6.02 8.04
N ILE A 108 10.96 -5.30 8.01
CA ILE A 108 11.26 -4.34 6.95
C ILE A 108 11.32 -5.05 5.59
N ASN A 109 12.03 -6.17 5.50
CA ASN A 109 12.10 -6.96 4.27
C ASN A 109 10.73 -7.50 3.86
N ASN A 110 9.88 -7.92 4.81
CA ASN A 110 8.50 -8.31 4.54
C ASN A 110 7.68 -7.18 3.91
N ASN A 111 7.77 -5.96 4.46
CA ASN A 111 7.05 -4.80 3.95
C ASN A 111 7.47 -4.38 2.52
N LEU A 112 8.65 -4.80 2.08
CA LEU A 112 9.21 -4.51 0.76
C LEU A 112 9.21 -5.72 -0.17
N ASP A 113 8.71 -6.87 0.29
CA ASP A 113 8.61 -8.08 -0.51
C ASP A 113 7.71 -7.83 -1.73
N PRO A 114 8.12 -8.14 -2.97
CA PRO A 114 7.28 -7.99 -4.16
C PRO A 114 5.94 -8.73 -4.10
N ALA A 115 5.81 -9.77 -3.28
CA ALA A 115 4.54 -10.47 -3.04
C ALA A 115 3.61 -9.72 -2.05
N VAL A 116 4.13 -8.72 -1.34
CA VAL A 116 3.42 -7.98 -0.28
C VAL A 116 3.23 -6.51 -0.64
N ALA A 117 4.29 -5.85 -1.12
CA ALA A 117 4.34 -4.42 -1.40
C ALA A 117 3.65 -4.06 -2.72
N GLN A 118 2.90 -2.97 -2.73
CA GLN A 118 2.21 -2.47 -3.91
C GLN A 118 3.19 -1.94 -4.98
N HIS A 119 4.23 -1.20 -4.57
CA HIS A 119 5.29 -0.70 -5.44
C HIS A 119 6.67 -0.93 -4.78
N PRO A 120 7.20 -2.17 -4.85
CA PRO A 120 8.36 -2.57 -4.06
C PRO A 120 9.62 -1.76 -4.38
N HIS A 121 9.84 -1.38 -5.65
CA HIS A 121 11.03 -0.63 -6.06
C HIS A 121 11.01 0.84 -5.64
N GLU A 122 9.82 1.41 -5.40
CA GLU A 122 9.61 2.75 -4.85
C GLU A 122 9.39 2.74 -3.33
N LEU A 123 9.66 1.60 -2.69
CA LEU A 123 9.57 1.40 -1.25
C LEU A 123 8.18 1.64 -0.66
N ILE A 124 7.12 1.46 -1.46
CA ILE A 124 5.72 1.67 -1.07
C ILE A 124 5.03 0.33 -0.85
N THR A 125 4.54 0.13 0.37
CA THR A 125 3.87 -1.12 0.75
C THR A 125 2.39 -1.11 0.35
N TYR A 126 1.63 -0.05 0.64
CA TYR A 126 0.21 0.03 0.25
C TYR A 126 -0.34 1.46 0.29
N GLY A 127 -1.59 1.63 -0.12
CA GLY A 127 -2.29 2.92 -0.12
C GLY A 127 -1.81 3.89 -1.19
N GLY A 128 -1.10 3.39 -2.21
CA GLY A 128 -0.57 4.18 -3.33
C GLY A 128 0.69 4.99 -2.99
N ASN A 129 0.88 5.42 -1.75
CA ASN A 129 2.01 6.25 -1.30
C ASN A 129 2.51 5.92 0.12
N GLY A 130 1.96 4.90 0.79
CA GLY A 130 2.40 4.46 2.12
C GLY A 130 3.77 3.78 2.04
N ALA A 131 4.81 4.54 2.35
CA ALA A 131 6.21 4.14 2.15
C ALA A 131 6.87 3.62 3.43
N VAL A 132 7.82 2.70 3.24
CA VAL A 132 8.74 2.22 4.27
C VAL A 132 9.87 3.23 4.47
N PHE A 133 10.47 3.69 3.37
CA PHE A 133 11.52 4.70 3.33
C PHE A 133 11.32 5.62 2.12
N GLN A 134 11.92 6.80 2.14
CA GLN A 134 11.86 7.75 1.03
C GLN A 134 12.74 7.32 -0.15
N ASN A 135 13.85 6.62 0.14
CA ASN A 135 14.83 6.19 -0.85
C ASN A 135 15.67 5.00 -0.34
N TRP A 136 16.41 4.38 -1.27
CA TRP A 136 17.22 3.20 -0.98
C TRP A 136 18.47 3.48 -0.12
N ALA A 137 18.96 4.73 -0.03
CA ALA A 137 20.03 5.06 0.91
C ALA A 137 19.56 4.92 2.36
N GLN A 138 18.35 5.40 2.66
CA GLN A 138 17.73 5.25 3.97
C GLN A 138 17.56 3.78 4.34
N TYR A 139 17.06 2.96 3.41
CA TYR A 139 16.98 1.50 3.59
C TYR A 139 18.34 0.93 3.99
N ARG A 140 19.38 1.15 3.19
CA ARG A 140 20.71 0.56 3.43
C ARG A 140 21.30 0.97 4.78
N LEU A 141 21.20 2.25 5.14
CA LEU A 141 21.69 2.75 6.43
C LEU A 141 20.91 2.17 7.60
N THR A 142 19.58 2.08 7.50
CA THR A 142 18.76 1.45 8.54
C THR A 142 19.13 -0.02 8.74
N MET A 143 19.26 -0.79 7.66
CA MET A 143 19.66 -2.20 7.75
C MET A 143 21.07 -2.34 8.36
N GLN A 144 22.01 -1.47 7.99
CA GLN A 144 23.34 -1.42 8.59
C GLN A 144 23.27 -1.15 10.10
N TYR A 145 22.56 -0.11 10.53
CA TYR A 145 22.44 0.23 11.95
C TYR A 145 21.78 -0.89 12.76
N LEU A 146 20.69 -1.48 12.24
CA LEU A 146 20.01 -2.61 12.90
C LEU A 146 20.92 -3.84 13.03
N SER A 147 21.78 -4.10 12.05
CA SER A 147 22.72 -5.23 12.12
C SER A 147 23.81 -5.07 13.18
N GLN A 148 24.14 -3.83 13.55
CA GLN A 148 25.28 -3.52 14.42
C GLN A 148 24.87 -3.08 15.83
N MET A 149 23.63 -2.61 16.01
CA MET A 149 23.18 -2.06 17.29
C MET A 149 23.12 -3.11 18.41
N THR A 150 23.38 -2.68 19.64
CA THR A 150 23.21 -3.49 20.84
C THR A 150 21.80 -3.32 21.43
N ASP A 151 21.46 -4.14 22.43
CA ASP A 151 20.22 -3.98 23.20
C ASP A 151 20.23 -2.72 24.09
N GLU A 152 21.31 -1.96 24.15
CA GLU A 152 21.43 -0.72 24.94
C GLU A 152 21.43 0.52 24.04
N GLN A 153 20.93 0.37 22.81
CA GLN A 153 20.76 1.46 21.86
C GLN A 153 19.33 1.52 21.31
N THR A 154 18.96 2.72 20.87
CA THR A 154 17.73 3.00 20.12
C THR A 154 18.11 3.68 18.80
N LEU A 155 17.64 3.15 17.68
CA LEU A 155 17.68 3.79 16.38
C LEU A 155 16.52 4.78 16.26
N VAL A 156 16.82 6.05 16.02
CA VAL A 156 15.79 7.09 15.85
C VAL A 156 15.54 7.35 14.37
N MET A 157 14.29 7.19 13.94
CA MET A 157 13.86 7.32 12.55
C MET A 157 13.01 8.58 12.35
N TYR A 158 13.47 9.46 11.46
CA TYR A 158 12.81 10.70 11.06
C TYR A 158 12.20 10.56 9.67
N SER A 159 10.94 10.13 9.61
CA SER A 159 10.20 9.91 8.36
C SER A 159 10.98 9.10 7.33
N GLY A 160 11.54 7.96 7.75
CA GLY A 160 12.40 7.11 6.94
C GLY A 160 13.89 7.43 7.04
N HIS A 161 14.31 8.66 7.38
CA HIS A 161 15.73 8.95 7.60
C HIS A 161 16.24 8.31 8.91
N PRO A 162 17.25 7.43 8.88
CA PRO A 162 17.88 6.95 10.11
C PRO A 162 18.81 8.03 10.65
N MET A 163 18.36 8.74 11.69
CA MET A 163 19.15 9.81 12.32
C MET A 163 20.41 9.26 12.99
N GLY A 164 20.31 8.06 13.58
CA GLY A 164 21.44 7.36 14.18
C GLY A 164 21.06 6.51 15.37
N LEU A 165 22.05 5.81 15.92
CA LEU A 165 21.95 5.03 17.14
C LEU A 165 22.32 5.89 18.34
N PHE A 166 21.42 5.94 19.33
CA PHE A 166 21.61 6.68 20.56
C PHE A 166 21.63 5.71 21.75
N PRO A 167 22.46 5.95 22.79
CA PRO A 167 22.42 5.15 24.01
C PRO A 167 21.03 5.15 24.66
N SER A 168 20.61 3.99 25.14
CA SER A 168 19.34 3.75 25.83
C SER A 168 19.53 2.64 26.90
N HIS A 169 18.50 1.84 27.17
CA HIS A 169 18.59 0.67 28.04
C HIS A 169 17.88 -0.55 27.40
N LYS A 170 18.08 -1.74 27.97
CA LYS A 170 17.58 -3.02 27.43
C LYS A 170 16.06 -3.06 27.21
N ASP A 171 15.30 -2.44 28.11
CA ASP A 171 13.84 -2.38 28.03
C ASP A 171 13.31 -1.24 27.13
N ALA A 172 14.18 -0.38 26.60
CA ALA A 172 13.78 0.66 25.66
C ALA A 172 13.42 0.06 24.28
N PRO A 173 12.61 0.75 23.46
CA PRO A 173 12.41 0.36 22.07
C PRO A 173 13.74 0.36 21.30
N ARG A 174 13.98 -0.68 20.48
CA ARG A 174 15.14 -0.69 19.57
C ARG A 174 15.02 0.36 18.47
N VAL A 175 13.81 0.72 18.09
CA VAL A 175 13.55 1.75 17.07
C VAL A 175 12.40 2.64 17.53
N VAL A 176 12.58 3.96 17.41
CA VAL A 176 11.50 4.95 17.53
C VAL A 176 11.27 5.55 16.16
N VAL A 177 10.04 5.42 15.64
CA VAL A 177 9.70 5.85 14.29
C VAL A 177 8.67 6.97 14.30
N THR A 178 8.99 8.04 13.58
CA THR A 178 8.04 9.09 13.20
C THR A 178 7.89 9.08 11.68
N ASN A 179 6.67 9.29 11.17
CA ASN A 179 6.40 9.40 9.74
C ASN A 179 5.41 10.54 9.51
N GLY A 180 5.77 11.52 8.68
CA GLY A 180 4.84 12.57 8.27
C GLY A 180 4.53 13.61 9.36
N MET A 181 5.29 13.63 10.45
CA MET A 181 5.10 14.61 11.52
C MET A 181 5.50 16.00 11.03
N VAL A 182 4.55 16.94 11.10
CA VAL A 182 4.70 18.32 10.62
C VAL A 182 4.03 19.29 11.59
N ILE A 183 4.42 20.55 11.51
CA ILE A 183 3.70 21.63 12.19
C ILE A 183 2.28 21.72 11.57
N PRO A 184 1.20 21.74 12.36
CA PRO A 184 -0.16 21.58 11.83
C PRO A 184 -0.55 22.50 10.67
N ASN A 185 -0.08 23.75 10.67
CA ASN A 185 -0.36 24.73 9.60
C ASN A 185 0.25 24.35 8.23
N TYR A 186 1.14 23.36 8.18
CA TYR A 186 1.84 22.87 6.99
C TYR A 186 1.55 21.38 6.72
N SER A 187 0.34 20.94 7.05
CA SER A 187 -0.10 19.54 6.89
C SER A 187 -1.10 19.33 5.75
N LYS A 188 -1.15 20.24 4.76
CA LYS A 188 -2.05 20.10 3.61
C LYS A 188 -1.46 19.10 2.60
N PRO A 189 -2.29 18.53 1.69
CA PRO A 189 -1.80 17.57 0.69
C PRO A 189 -0.59 18.06 -0.13
N ASP A 190 -0.62 19.32 -0.58
CA ASP A 190 0.49 19.92 -1.35
C ASP A 190 1.75 20.16 -0.51
N ASP A 191 1.61 20.44 0.79
CA ASP A 191 2.76 20.56 1.69
C ASP A 191 3.45 19.20 1.85
N TRP A 192 2.65 18.15 2.05
CA TRP A 192 3.14 16.79 2.14
C TRP A 192 3.84 16.33 0.84
N GLU A 193 3.22 16.56 -0.32
CA GLU A 193 3.81 16.23 -1.63
C GLU A 193 5.18 16.91 -1.80
N ARG A 194 5.27 18.19 -1.44
CA ARG A 194 6.50 19.00 -1.47
C ARG A 194 7.57 18.47 -0.51
N PHE A 195 7.22 18.21 0.75
CA PHE A 195 8.18 17.72 1.75
C PHE A 195 8.73 16.33 1.41
N ASN A 196 7.91 15.48 0.81
CA ASN A 196 8.34 14.18 0.32
C ASN A 196 9.31 14.31 -0.87
N ALA A 197 9.00 15.16 -1.84
CA ALA A 197 9.92 15.44 -2.96
C ALA A 197 11.25 16.07 -2.52
N LEU A 198 11.23 16.89 -1.46
CA LEU A 198 12.42 17.48 -0.85
C LEU A 198 13.28 16.48 -0.05
N GLY A 199 12.79 15.26 0.22
CA GLY A 199 13.53 14.28 1.02
C GLY A 199 13.52 14.56 2.53
N VAL A 200 12.50 15.28 3.04
CA VAL A 200 12.41 15.69 4.45
C VAL A 200 11.23 15.06 5.20
N SER A 201 10.30 14.40 4.50
CA SER A 201 9.16 13.73 5.12
C SER A 201 8.63 12.59 4.25
N GLN A 202 7.81 11.70 4.80
CA GLN A 202 7.14 10.64 4.05
C GLN A 202 5.76 10.34 4.64
N TYR A 203 4.87 9.76 3.85
CA TYR A 203 3.65 9.16 4.38
C TYR A 203 3.90 7.68 4.68
N GLY A 204 3.87 7.32 5.97
CA GLY A 204 4.10 5.94 6.41
C GLY A 204 2.83 5.09 6.48
N GLN A 205 1.65 5.64 6.15
CA GLN A 205 0.37 5.01 6.50
C GLN A 205 0.38 4.61 7.99
N MET A 206 -0.18 3.45 8.34
CA MET A 206 -0.16 2.84 9.66
C MET A 206 0.98 1.82 9.75
N THR A 207 0.94 0.78 8.90
CA THR A 207 1.84 -0.39 9.00
C THR A 207 2.98 -0.41 7.97
N ALA A 208 2.95 0.47 6.97
CA ALA A 208 4.00 0.57 5.96
C ALA A 208 5.29 1.15 6.56
N GLY A 209 5.21 2.35 7.11
CA GLY A 209 6.33 3.06 7.74
C GLY A 209 6.65 2.60 9.16
N SER A 210 5.86 1.70 9.74
CA SER A 210 6.13 1.09 11.06
C SER A 210 6.57 -0.38 10.96
N TYR A 211 6.77 -0.89 9.74
CA TYR A 211 7.37 -2.19 9.48
C TYR A 211 6.57 -3.36 10.05
N MET A 212 5.25 -3.38 9.84
CA MET A 212 4.41 -4.47 10.36
C MET A 212 3.20 -4.78 9.47
N TYR A 213 3.30 -4.54 8.16
CA TYR A 213 2.24 -4.89 7.22
C TYR A 213 2.35 -6.37 6.86
N ILE A 214 1.26 -7.14 6.99
CA ILE A 214 1.26 -8.60 6.83
C ILE A 214 0.37 -9.05 5.66
N GLY A 215 0.27 -8.20 4.64
CA GLY A 215 -0.64 -8.41 3.54
C GLY A 215 -2.11 -8.14 3.92
N PRO A 216 -3.05 -8.58 3.10
CA PRO A 216 -4.43 -8.12 3.18
C PRO A 216 -5.28 -8.89 4.21
N GLN A 217 -4.71 -9.88 4.91
CA GLN A 217 -5.41 -10.67 5.94
C GLN A 217 -5.99 -9.81 7.09
N GLY A 218 -5.31 -8.73 7.47
CA GLY A 218 -5.79 -7.82 8.51
C GLY A 218 -7.09 -7.12 8.11
N ILE A 219 -7.21 -6.77 6.81
CA ILE A 219 -8.42 -6.16 6.26
C ILE A 219 -9.54 -7.20 6.15
N VAL A 220 -9.24 -8.43 5.71
CA VAL A 220 -10.23 -9.52 5.69
C VAL A 220 -10.85 -9.71 7.08
N HIS A 221 -10.03 -9.80 8.13
CA HIS A 221 -10.54 -9.92 9.50
C HIS A 221 -11.36 -8.70 9.93
N GLY A 222 -10.85 -7.48 9.73
CA GLY A 222 -11.56 -6.25 10.10
C GLY A 222 -12.92 -6.09 9.40
N THR A 223 -12.97 -6.38 8.10
CA THR A 223 -14.22 -6.34 7.33
C THR A 223 -15.19 -7.44 7.77
N THR A 224 -14.70 -8.66 8.08
CA THR A 224 -15.54 -9.73 8.65
C THR A 224 -16.21 -9.28 9.94
N ILE A 225 -15.44 -8.69 10.88
CA ILE A 225 -16.00 -8.17 12.13
C ILE A 225 -17.04 -7.08 11.86
N THR A 226 -16.80 -6.21 10.88
CA THR A 226 -17.73 -5.15 10.50
C THR A 226 -19.04 -5.71 9.95
N VAL A 227 -18.98 -6.62 8.98
CA VAL A 227 -20.16 -7.27 8.37
C VAL A 227 -20.93 -8.07 9.41
N LEU A 228 -20.26 -8.86 10.25
CA LEU A 228 -20.90 -9.62 11.34
C LEU A 228 -21.64 -8.70 12.34
N ASN A 229 -21.04 -7.57 12.72
CA ASN A 229 -21.70 -6.61 13.61
C ASN A 229 -22.87 -5.90 12.95
N ALA A 230 -22.75 -5.53 11.67
CA ALA A 230 -23.82 -4.93 10.90
C ALA A 230 -25.00 -5.91 10.75
N ALA A 231 -24.74 -7.17 10.37
CA ALA A 231 -25.74 -8.23 10.27
C ALA A 231 -26.47 -8.47 11.59
N ARG A 232 -25.73 -8.58 12.72
CA ARG A 232 -26.32 -8.70 14.06
C ARG A 232 -27.19 -7.49 14.42
N LYS A 233 -26.78 -6.28 14.02
CA LYS A 233 -27.56 -5.06 14.27
C LYS A 233 -28.88 -5.07 13.48
N GLN A 234 -28.87 -5.53 12.23
CA GLN A 234 -30.11 -5.69 11.44
C GLN A 234 -31.03 -6.76 12.03
N MET A 235 -30.47 -7.89 12.50
CA MET A 235 -31.25 -8.92 13.20
C MET A 235 -31.94 -8.37 14.45
N LYS A 236 -31.22 -7.61 15.28
CA LYS A 236 -31.80 -6.99 16.49
C LYS A 236 -32.93 -6.00 16.18
N LYS A 237 -32.94 -5.41 14.99
CA LYS A 237 -34.03 -4.52 14.51
C LYS A 237 -35.20 -5.30 13.90
N GLY A 238 -35.12 -6.62 13.79
CA GLY A 238 -36.15 -7.45 13.18
C GLY A 238 -36.17 -7.43 11.65
N PHE A 239 -35.15 -6.86 10.99
CA PHE A 239 -35.08 -6.79 9.53
C PHE A 239 -34.53 -8.06 8.88
N ALA A 240 -33.95 -8.97 9.66
CA ALA A 240 -33.50 -10.28 9.18
C ALA A 240 -33.60 -11.32 10.30
N PRO A 241 -34.02 -12.57 10.00
CA PRO A 241 -34.16 -13.63 11.01
C PRO A 241 -32.83 -14.28 11.42
N SER A 242 -31.81 -14.23 10.55
CA SER A 242 -30.48 -14.82 10.77
C SER A 242 -29.41 -14.08 9.96
N ILE A 243 -28.12 -14.36 10.21
CA ILE A 243 -27.03 -13.86 9.33
C ILE A 243 -27.04 -14.60 7.98
N PRO A 244 -27.11 -15.95 7.92
CA PRO A 244 -27.22 -16.64 6.65
C PRO A 244 -28.46 -16.21 5.88
N GLY A 245 -28.27 -15.96 4.58
CA GLY A 245 -29.28 -15.44 3.68
C GLY A 245 -29.36 -13.90 3.62
N GLN A 246 -28.65 -13.16 4.48
CA GLN A 246 -28.56 -11.71 4.30
C GLN A 246 -27.74 -11.36 3.06
N ILE A 247 -28.19 -10.32 2.35
CA ILE A 247 -27.51 -9.79 1.17
C ILE A 247 -26.69 -8.57 1.59
N PHE A 248 -25.39 -8.61 1.32
CA PHE A 248 -24.45 -7.52 1.51
C PHE A 248 -24.01 -6.97 0.16
N ILE A 249 -24.42 -5.73 -0.16
CA ILE A 249 -24.01 -5.02 -1.36
C ILE A 249 -22.95 -3.98 -0.99
N SER A 250 -21.85 -3.93 -1.76
CA SER A 250 -20.83 -2.88 -1.66
C SER A 250 -20.11 -2.67 -3.00
N ALA A 251 -19.06 -1.83 -2.99
CA ALA A 251 -18.26 -1.51 -4.16
C ALA A 251 -16.75 -1.51 -3.89
N GLY A 252 -15.99 -1.72 -4.96
CA GLY A 252 -14.54 -1.70 -5.00
C GLY A 252 -13.91 -3.07 -4.72
N LEU A 253 -12.98 -3.48 -5.58
CA LEU A 253 -12.13 -4.67 -5.43
C LEU A 253 -10.63 -4.32 -5.46
N GLY A 254 -10.31 -3.07 -5.12
CA GLY A 254 -8.95 -2.55 -5.00
C GLY A 254 -8.16 -3.14 -3.81
N GLY A 255 -7.10 -2.46 -3.38
CA GLY A 255 -6.15 -2.99 -2.37
C GLY A 255 -6.82 -3.46 -1.07
N MET A 256 -7.60 -2.59 -0.42
CA MET A 256 -8.34 -2.90 0.80
C MET A 256 -9.75 -3.45 0.51
N SER A 257 -10.47 -2.81 -0.42
CA SER A 257 -11.87 -3.16 -0.75
C SER A 257 -12.01 -4.55 -1.37
N GLY A 258 -10.95 -5.08 -1.98
CA GLY A 258 -10.89 -6.46 -2.46
C GLY A 258 -11.05 -7.53 -1.38
N ALA A 259 -10.92 -7.20 -0.09
CA ALA A 259 -11.17 -8.15 1.00
C ALA A 259 -12.66 -8.37 1.31
N GLN A 260 -13.55 -7.49 0.84
CA GLN A 260 -14.98 -7.54 1.13
C GLN A 260 -15.67 -8.85 0.68
N PRO A 261 -15.41 -9.38 -0.53
CA PRO A 261 -15.91 -10.70 -0.96
C PRO A 261 -15.64 -11.82 0.06
N LYS A 262 -14.36 -12.03 0.40
CA LYS A 262 -13.94 -13.09 1.33
C LYS A 262 -14.49 -12.87 2.72
N ALA A 263 -14.51 -11.63 3.20
CA ALA A 263 -15.08 -11.28 4.49
C ALA A 263 -16.59 -11.56 4.56
N GLY A 264 -17.32 -11.33 3.47
CA GLY A 264 -18.73 -11.68 3.35
C GLY A 264 -18.97 -13.18 3.46
N VAL A 265 -18.20 -13.99 2.73
CA VAL A 265 -18.25 -15.47 2.81
C VAL A 265 -17.95 -15.96 4.23
N ILE A 266 -16.89 -15.46 4.88
CA ILE A 266 -16.55 -15.83 6.26
C ILE A 266 -17.68 -15.42 7.23
N SER A 267 -18.32 -14.28 6.97
CA SER A 267 -19.46 -13.81 7.77
C SER A 267 -20.73 -14.62 7.54
N GLY A 268 -20.78 -15.46 6.50
CA GLY A 268 -21.94 -16.28 6.13
C GLY A 268 -23.03 -15.51 5.40
N VAL A 269 -22.72 -14.37 4.78
CA VAL A 269 -23.68 -13.58 3.98
C VAL A 269 -23.47 -13.83 2.49
N VAL A 270 -24.45 -13.47 1.66
CA VAL A 270 -24.27 -13.34 0.22
C VAL A 270 -23.66 -11.98 -0.05
N ALA A 271 -22.40 -11.93 -0.48
CA ALA A 271 -21.71 -10.69 -0.76
C ALA A 271 -21.73 -10.38 -2.25
N VAL A 272 -22.23 -9.21 -2.62
CA VAL A 272 -22.20 -8.71 -4.01
C VAL A 272 -21.38 -7.42 -4.05
N ILE A 273 -20.27 -7.45 -4.78
CA ILE A 273 -19.31 -6.33 -4.83
C ILE A 273 -19.17 -5.85 -6.27
N ALA A 274 -19.57 -4.60 -6.52
CA ALA A 274 -19.41 -3.97 -7.82
C ALA A 274 -18.01 -3.40 -8.02
N GLU A 275 -17.43 -3.59 -9.21
CA GLU A 275 -16.13 -3.05 -9.60
C GLU A 275 -16.08 -2.80 -11.10
N VAL A 276 -15.71 -1.59 -11.50
CA VAL A 276 -15.62 -1.20 -12.91
C VAL A 276 -14.33 -1.67 -13.58
N ASN A 277 -13.24 -1.83 -12.81
CA ASN A 277 -11.94 -2.21 -13.34
C ASN A 277 -11.83 -3.73 -13.54
N PRO A 278 -11.81 -4.24 -14.78
CA PRO A 278 -11.72 -5.68 -15.05
C PRO A 278 -10.45 -6.32 -14.48
N LYS A 279 -9.35 -5.55 -14.38
CA LYS A 279 -8.10 -6.07 -13.81
C LYS A 279 -8.27 -6.39 -12.32
N ALA A 280 -8.96 -5.52 -11.58
CA ALA A 280 -9.22 -5.73 -10.15
C ALA A 280 -10.11 -6.96 -9.93
N VAL A 281 -11.21 -7.08 -10.71
CA VAL A 281 -12.09 -8.25 -10.69
C VAL A 281 -11.31 -9.54 -10.95
N ASN A 282 -10.54 -9.59 -12.04
CA ASN A 282 -9.77 -10.77 -12.44
C ASN A 282 -8.74 -11.18 -11.40
N VAL A 283 -8.03 -10.22 -10.79
CA VAL A 283 -7.07 -10.49 -9.72
C VAL A 283 -7.78 -11.14 -8.52
N ARG A 284 -8.93 -10.60 -8.07
CA ARG A 284 -9.64 -11.15 -6.91
C ARG A 284 -10.28 -12.51 -7.19
N HIS A 285 -10.78 -12.73 -8.40
CA HIS A 285 -11.28 -14.02 -8.83
C HIS A 285 -10.15 -15.07 -8.87
N SER A 286 -9.00 -14.75 -9.48
CA SER A 286 -7.85 -15.68 -9.52
C SER A 286 -7.28 -16.02 -8.14
N GLN A 287 -7.47 -15.15 -7.15
CA GLN A 287 -7.07 -15.37 -5.76
C GLN A 287 -8.04 -16.26 -4.99
N GLY A 288 -9.20 -16.62 -5.56
CA GLY A 288 -10.29 -17.30 -4.84
C GLY A 288 -10.90 -16.43 -3.74
N TRP A 289 -10.87 -15.11 -3.94
CA TRP A 289 -11.48 -14.14 -3.04
C TRP A 289 -12.90 -13.80 -3.48
N VAL A 290 -13.13 -13.77 -4.79
CA VAL A 290 -14.44 -13.73 -5.44
C VAL A 290 -14.74 -15.14 -5.97
N ASP A 291 -15.95 -15.66 -5.75
CA ASP A 291 -16.35 -16.98 -6.21
C ASP A 291 -16.93 -16.96 -7.62
N GLU A 292 -17.74 -15.96 -7.94
CA GLU A 292 -18.41 -15.84 -9.26
C GLU A 292 -18.35 -14.40 -9.79
N VAL A 293 -18.25 -14.23 -11.11
CA VAL A 293 -18.16 -12.93 -11.77
C VAL A 293 -19.30 -12.78 -12.79
N TYR A 294 -19.99 -11.64 -12.73
CA TYR A 294 -21.08 -11.29 -13.62
C TYR A 294 -20.86 -9.92 -14.25
N THR A 295 -21.15 -9.80 -15.54
CA THR A 295 -21.17 -8.51 -16.29
C THR A 295 -22.60 -8.04 -16.57
N ASP A 296 -23.59 -8.84 -16.21
CA ASP A 296 -25.00 -8.67 -16.57
C ASP A 296 -25.89 -8.78 -15.32
N LEU A 297 -26.63 -7.72 -15.02
CA LEU A 297 -27.52 -7.63 -13.87
C LEU A 297 -28.70 -8.61 -13.98
N ASP A 298 -29.15 -8.93 -15.20
CA ASP A 298 -30.24 -9.90 -15.43
C ASP A 298 -29.84 -11.33 -15.05
N LYS A 299 -28.53 -11.61 -14.95
CA LYS A 299 -27.98 -12.88 -14.46
C LYS A 299 -27.59 -12.82 -12.99
N LEU A 300 -26.97 -11.72 -12.58
CA LEU A 300 -26.48 -11.53 -11.21
C LEU A 300 -27.63 -11.52 -10.19
N ILE A 301 -28.69 -10.75 -10.46
CA ILE A 301 -29.77 -10.55 -9.48
C ILE A 301 -30.50 -11.86 -9.17
N PRO A 302 -30.93 -12.68 -10.16
CA PRO A 302 -31.51 -13.98 -9.88
C PRO A 302 -30.58 -14.89 -9.06
N ARG A 303 -29.28 -14.94 -9.39
CA ARG A 303 -28.28 -15.71 -8.65
C ARG A 303 -28.16 -15.25 -7.20
N MET A 304 -28.08 -13.95 -6.97
CA MET A 304 -28.00 -13.34 -5.64
C MET A 304 -29.22 -13.70 -4.79
N LEU A 305 -30.42 -13.63 -5.35
CA LEU A 305 -31.66 -13.98 -4.65
C LEU A 305 -31.76 -15.48 -4.35
N GLU A 306 -31.32 -16.32 -5.29
CA GLU A 306 -31.22 -17.77 -5.08
C GLU A 306 -30.24 -18.09 -3.94
N ALA A 307 -29.03 -17.52 -3.96
CA ALA A 307 -28.04 -17.68 -2.90
C ALA A 307 -28.60 -17.27 -1.53
N SER A 308 -29.33 -16.14 -1.49
CA SER A 308 -29.95 -15.63 -0.26
C SER A 308 -31.00 -16.59 0.27
N LYS A 309 -31.88 -17.09 -0.60
CA LYS A 309 -32.91 -18.08 -0.25
C LYS A 309 -32.31 -19.39 0.26
N ASN A 310 -31.24 -19.86 -0.39
CA ASN A 310 -30.54 -21.09 -0.03
C ASN A 310 -29.57 -20.91 1.15
N LYS A 311 -29.41 -19.68 1.66
CA LYS A 311 -28.48 -19.31 2.73
C LYS A 311 -27.03 -19.69 2.43
N GLU A 312 -26.65 -19.54 1.16
CA GLU A 312 -25.29 -19.77 0.69
C GLU A 312 -24.35 -18.67 1.22
N ALA A 313 -23.12 -19.07 1.57
CA ALA A 313 -22.03 -18.14 1.82
C ALA A 313 -21.20 -18.03 0.55
N VAL A 314 -21.52 -17.04 -0.29
CA VAL A 314 -20.93 -16.87 -1.62
C VAL A 314 -20.63 -15.40 -1.90
N SER A 315 -19.57 -15.16 -2.66
CA SER A 315 -19.18 -13.85 -3.13
C SER A 315 -19.34 -13.71 -4.65
N LEU A 316 -20.12 -12.73 -5.06
CA LEU A 316 -20.46 -12.42 -6.43
C LEU A 316 -19.86 -11.05 -6.79
N ALA A 317 -19.02 -10.97 -7.81
CA ALA A 317 -18.57 -9.69 -8.34
C ALA A 317 -19.48 -9.24 -9.49
N TYR A 318 -19.88 -7.98 -9.47
CA TYR A 318 -20.45 -7.30 -10.62
C TYR A 318 -19.38 -6.47 -11.30
N GLN A 319 -18.94 -6.88 -12.49
CA GLN A 319 -18.04 -6.08 -13.31
C GLN A 319 -18.85 -4.98 -14.03
N GLY A 320 -19.10 -3.89 -13.31
CA GLY A 320 -19.92 -2.76 -13.75
C GLY A 320 -19.97 -1.69 -12.65
N ASN A 321 -20.74 -0.61 -12.88
CA ASN A 321 -20.81 0.47 -11.92
C ASN A 321 -21.75 0.11 -10.77
N VAL A 322 -21.38 0.45 -9.53
CA VAL A 322 -22.23 0.21 -8.35
C VAL A 322 -23.55 0.98 -8.46
N VAL A 323 -23.56 2.13 -9.14
CA VAL A 323 -24.78 2.92 -9.35
C VAL A 323 -25.81 2.14 -10.18
N ASP A 324 -25.39 1.50 -11.28
CA ASP A 324 -26.28 0.67 -12.11
C ASP A 324 -26.93 -0.46 -11.29
N LEU A 325 -26.14 -1.10 -10.41
CA LEU A 325 -26.63 -2.13 -9.49
C LEU A 325 -27.65 -1.56 -8.51
N TRP A 326 -27.35 -0.43 -7.85
CA TRP A 326 -28.27 0.18 -6.88
C TRP A 326 -29.57 0.66 -7.52
N GLU A 327 -29.49 1.33 -8.68
CA GLU A 327 -30.67 1.79 -9.41
C GLU A 327 -31.55 0.61 -9.84
N ARG A 328 -30.93 -0.47 -10.33
CA ARG A 328 -31.66 -1.68 -10.69
C ARG A 328 -32.35 -2.32 -9.49
N LEU A 329 -31.66 -2.47 -8.36
CA LEU A 329 -32.24 -3.03 -7.13
C LEU A 329 -33.42 -2.19 -6.60
N ALA A 330 -33.33 -0.86 -6.72
CA ALA A 330 -34.39 0.05 -6.32
C ALA A 330 -35.62 -0.03 -7.24
N ASN A 331 -35.40 -0.07 -8.56
CA ASN A 331 -36.47 -0.20 -9.56
C ASN A 331 -37.24 -1.51 -9.41
N ASP A 332 -36.55 -2.59 -9.04
CA ASP A 332 -37.14 -3.92 -8.85
C ASP A 332 -37.69 -4.14 -7.42
N ASP A 333 -37.67 -3.12 -6.54
CA ASP A 333 -38.02 -3.18 -5.10
C ASP A 333 -37.35 -4.35 -4.34
N ILE A 334 -36.11 -4.64 -4.67
CA ILE A 334 -35.34 -5.73 -4.05
C ILE A 334 -34.79 -5.28 -2.69
N LYS A 335 -35.12 -6.04 -1.64
CA LYS A 335 -34.63 -5.75 -0.28
C LYS A 335 -33.19 -6.21 -0.10
N VAL A 336 -32.33 -5.26 0.27
CA VAL A 336 -30.93 -5.50 0.65
C VAL A 336 -30.81 -5.42 2.17
N SER A 337 -30.13 -6.39 2.78
CA SER A 337 -29.94 -6.42 4.23
C SER A 337 -28.87 -5.42 4.70
N LEU A 338 -27.76 -5.33 3.95
CA LEU A 338 -26.60 -4.50 4.27
C LEU A 338 -26.12 -3.79 3.00
N GLY A 339 -26.08 -2.45 3.01
CA GLY A 339 -25.49 -1.63 1.95
C GLY A 339 -24.27 -0.87 2.47
N SER A 340 -23.22 -0.82 1.66
CA SER A 340 -21.99 -0.06 1.93
C SER A 340 -21.39 0.45 0.63
N ASP A 341 -20.30 1.21 0.73
CA ASP A 341 -19.44 1.59 -0.38
C ASP A 341 -17.98 1.62 0.10
N GLN A 342 -17.05 1.15 -0.74
CA GLN A 342 -15.61 1.26 -0.48
C GLN A 342 -14.84 1.69 -1.75
N THR A 343 -15.50 2.48 -2.61
CA THR A 343 -14.81 3.25 -3.64
C THR A 343 -13.89 4.28 -2.98
N SER A 344 -12.86 4.74 -3.70
CA SER A 344 -11.83 5.63 -3.13
C SER A 344 -12.24 7.11 -3.21
N LEU A 345 -13.40 7.46 -2.64
CA LEU A 345 -13.96 8.82 -2.62
C LEU A 345 -13.11 9.86 -1.87
N HIS A 346 -12.07 9.46 -1.16
CA HIS A 346 -11.07 10.39 -0.62
C HIS A 346 -10.21 11.03 -1.73
N ASN A 347 -10.22 10.47 -2.94
CA ASN A 347 -9.57 10.99 -4.14
C ASN A 347 -10.45 10.78 -5.38
N PRO A 348 -11.63 11.43 -5.45
CA PRO A 348 -12.66 11.11 -6.43
C PRO A 348 -12.27 11.46 -7.87
N TRP A 349 -11.37 12.42 -8.07
CA TRP A 349 -11.00 12.95 -9.39
C TRP A 349 -9.71 12.37 -9.98
N ALA A 350 -8.96 11.55 -9.23
CA ALA A 350 -7.72 10.95 -9.71
C ALA A 350 -7.73 9.42 -9.55
N GLY A 351 -8.77 8.80 -10.13
CA GLY A 351 -8.92 7.36 -10.27
C GLY A 351 -9.59 6.66 -9.09
N GLY A 352 -10.11 7.43 -8.12
CA GLY A 352 -10.74 6.87 -6.93
C GLY A 352 -12.23 6.58 -7.08
N TYR A 353 -12.93 7.28 -7.97
CA TYR A 353 -14.34 7.07 -8.29
C TYR A 353 -14.54 7.14 -9.81
N TYR A 354 -15.42 6.29 -10.34
CA TYR A 354 -15.71 6.22 -11.77
C TYR A 354 -17.19 6.55 -11.97
N PRO A 355 -17.52 7.62 -12.71
CA PRO A 355 -18.90 8.04 -12.89
C PRO A 355 -19.71 7.01 -13.67
N VAL A 356 -20.99 6.87 -13.32
CA VAL A 356 -21.95 6.06 -14.07
C VAL A 356 -22.18 6.65 -15.46
N GLY A 357 -22.47 5.81 -16.45
CA GLY A 357 -22.68 6.21 -17.84
C GLY A 357 -21.40 6.34 -18.67
N TYR A 358 -20.22 6.17 -18.06
CA TYR A 358 -18.93 6.12 -18.75
C TYR A 358 -18.27 4.76 -18.53
N SER A 359 -17.55 4.27 -19.54
CA SER A 359 -16.68 3.11 -19.37
C SER A 359 -15.47 3.43 -18.50
N TYR A 360 -14.80 2.39 -18.02
CA TYR A 360 -13.56 2.51 -17.27
C TYR A 360 -12.47 3.21 -18.10
N GLU A 361 -12.36 2.86 -19.38
CA GLU A 361 -11.40 3.45 -20.33
C GLU A 361 -11.69 4.92 -20.61
N GLU A 362 -12.96 5.28 -20.87
CA GLU A 362 -13.36 6.68 -21.09
C GLU A 362 -13.09 7.54 -19.86
N SER A 363 -13.42 7.03 -18.67
CA SER A 363 -13.15 7.74 -17.40
C SER A 363 -11.66 7.99 -17.21
N ASN A 364 -10.80 7.01 -17.53
CA ASN A 364 -9.35 7.17 -17.44
C ASN A 364 -8.81 8.20 -18.44
N ARG A 365 -9.35 8.25 -19.66
CA ARG A 365 -9.00 9.28 -20.64
C ARG A 365 -9.40 10.67 -20.13
N MET A 366 -10.65 10.84 -19.72
CA MET A 366 -11.18 12.12 -19.22
C MET A 366 -10.40 12.62 -18.02
N MET A 367 -10.04 11.76 -17.05
CA MET A 367 -9.22 12.17 -15.91
C MET A 367 -7.84 12.72 -16.30
N ALA A 368 -7.27 12.30 -17.44
CA ALA A 368 -5.97 12.75 -17.91
C ALA A 368 -6.07 13.97 -18.84
N GLU A 369 -7.08 13.99 -19.71
CA GLU A 369 -7.19 14.93 -20.83
C GLU A 369 -8.21 16.06 -20.57
N GLU A 370 -9.24 15.81 -19.76
CA GLU A 370 -10.38 16.71 -19.48
C GLU A 370 -10.78 16.69 -17.98
N PRO A 371 -9.91 17.12 -17.04
CA PRO A 371 -10.08 16.88 -15.60
C PRO A 371 -11.12 17.76 -14.88
#